data_AF-A0A7V8Z4C2-F1
#
_entry.id   AF-A0A7V8Z4C2-F1
#
_cell.length_a   1.000
_cell.length_b   1.000
_cell.length_c   1.000
_cell.angle_alpha   90.00
_cell.angle_beta   90.00
_cell.angle_gamma   90.00
#
_symmetry.space_group_name_H-M   'P 1'
#
loop_
_entity.id
_entity.type
_entity.pdbx_description
1 polymer ?
#
loop_
_entity_poly.entity_id
_entity_poly.type
_entity_poly.pdbx_seq_one_letter_code
_entity_poly.pdbx_strand_id
1 'polypeptide(L)'
;GWEDAEDHPRDAGELVTALETTWAILDGCLDRWTPAMLGESFAREYAGTEQIHTRQSVLMRILTHDAYHCGELSQTLDMHHLPQIDLWAPPQDPE
;
A
#
# COMPACT_ATOMS: atom_id res chain seq x y z
N GLY A 1 -5.06 -6.21 15.30
CA GLY A 1 -5.15 -6.69 13.91
C GLY A 1 -3.93 -7.51 13.57
N TRP A 2 -3.49 -7.43 12.31
CA TRP A 2 -2.28 -8.06 11.76
C TRP A 2 -0.98 -7.78 12.55
N GLU A 3 -0.99 -6.72 13.37
CA GLU A 3 0.12 -6.26 14.21
C GLU A 3 0.14 -6.88 15.62
N ASP A 4 -0.87 -7.70 16.00
CA ASP A 4 -1.10 -8.09 17.41
C ASP A 4 -0.42 -9.41 17.83
N ALA A 5 0.38 -10.06 16.98
CA ALA A 5 1.02 -11.35 17.26
C ALA A 5 2.55 -11.26 17.14
N GLU A 6 3.18 -10.49 18.04
CA GLU A 6 4.64 -10.29 18.08
C GLU A 6 5.44 -11.59 18.26
N ASP A 7 4.82 -12.65 18.81
CA ASP A 7 5.42 -13.96 19.02
C ASP A 7 5.47 -14.83 17.76
N HIS A 8 4.78 -14.42 16.69
CA HIS A 8 4.77 -15.10 15.41
C HIS A 8 5.05 -14.12 14.25
N PRO A 9 6.30 -13.65 14.14
CA PRO A 9 6.69 -12.79 13.03
C PRO A 9 6.51 -13.54 11.71
N ARG A 10 5.88 -12.87 10.74
CA ARG A 10 5.65 -13.41 9.40
C ARG A 10 6.95 -13.47 8.64
N ASP A 11 7.10 -14.51 7.84
CA ASP A 11 8.24 -14.60 6.94
C ASP A 11 8.07 -13.65 5.74
N ALA A 12 9.17 -13.44 5.01
CA ALA A 12 9.17 -12.55 3.85
C ALA A 12 8.19 -13.00 2.76
N GLY A 13 8.00 -14.31 2.56
CA GLY A 13 7.10 -14.86 1.55
C GLY A 13 5.63 -14.58 1.87
N GLU A 14 5.25 -14.69 3.15
CA GLU A 14 3.92 -14.31 3.61
C GLU A 14 3.64 -12.82 3.39
N LEU A 15 4.61 -11.96 3.67
CA LEU A 15 4.48 -10.51 3.46
C LEU A 15 4.37 -10.15 1.98
N VAL A 16 5.20 -10.75 1.12
CA VAL A 16 5.12 -10.55 -0.33
C VAL A 16 3.76 -11.01 -0.87
N THR A 17 3.29 -12.19 -0.47
CA THR A 17 1.98 -12.71 -0.89
C THR A 17 0.84 -11.78 -0.45
N ALA A 18 0.89 -11.25 0.77
CA ALA A 18 -0.10 -10.29 1.26
C ALA A 18 -0.10 -8.98 0.46
N LEU A 19 1.08 -8.50 0.07
CA LEU A 19 1.22 -7.29 -0.75
C LEU A 19 0.66 -7.53 -2.16
N GLU A 20 1.03 -8.64 -2.80
CA GLU A 20 0.56 -9.01 -4.15
C GLU A 20 -0.96 -9.17 -4.20
N THR A 21 -1.55 -9.84 -3.20
CA THR A 21 -3.01 -10.01 -3.12
C THR A 21 -3.74 -8.68 -2.91
N THR A 22 -3.15 -7.76 -2.14
CA THR A 22 -3.68 -6.40 -1.99
C THR A 22 -3.56 -5.61 -3.29
N TRP A 23 -2.43 -5.74 -3.99
CA TRP A 23 -2.20 -5.08 -5.29
C TRP A 23 -3.20 -5.55 -6.35
N ALA A 24 -3.52 -6.84 -6.42
CA ALA A 24 -4.51 -7.36 -7.36
C ALA A 24 -5.91 -6.72 -7.20
N ILE A 25 -6.29 -6.32 -5.97
CA ILE A 25 -7.54 -5.60 -5.72
C ILE A 25 -7.46 -4.17 -6.25
N LEU A 26 -6.34 -3.49 -6.02
CA LEU A 26 -6.09 -2.13 -6.52
C LEU A 26 -6.07 -2.10 -8.04
N ASP A 27 -5.33 -3.02 -8.66
CA ASP A 27 -5.21 -3.18 -10.10
C ASP A 27 -6.58 -3.35 -10.76
N GLY A 28 -7.40 -4.29 -10.25
CA GLY A 28 -8.76 -4.48 -10.74
C GLY A 28 -9.65 -3.24 -10.57
N CYS A 29 -9.45 -2.43 -9.52
CA CYS A 29 -10.18 -1.17 -9.37
C CYS A 29 -9.74 -0.13 -10.40
N LEU A 30 -8.43 0.02 -10.60
CA LEU A 30 -7.86 0.98 -11.57
C LEU A 30 -8.25 0.64 -13.00
N ASP A 31 -8.33 -0.65 -13.36
CA ASP A 31 -8.83 -1.12 -14.66
C ASP A 31 -10.28 -0.69 -14.95
N ARG A 32 -11.10 -0.57 -13.91
CA ARG A 32 -12.53 -0.22 -14.04
C ARG A 32 -12.80 1.27 -13.90
N TRP A 33 -11.97 2.00 -13.15
CA TRP A 33 -12.24 3.39 -12.81
C TRP A 33 -11.88 4.32 -13.95
N THR A 34 -12.83 5.16 -14.35
CA THR A 34 -12.55 6.27 -15.26
C THR A 34 -12.22 7.54 -14.47
N PRO A 35 -11.54 8.54 -15.07
CA PRO A 35 -11.28 9.81 -14.41
C PRO A 35 -12.53 10.50 -13.86
N ALA A 36 -13.69 10.35 -14.52
CA ALA A 36 -14.95 10.91 -14.04
C ALA A 36 -15.41 10.28 -12.72
N MET A 37 -15.13 8.98 -12.52
CA MET A 37 -15.51 8.27 -11.29
C MET A 37 -14.71 8.72 -10.08
N LEU A 38 -13.55 9.37 -10.28
CA LEU A 38 -12.68 9.81 -9.17
C LEU A 38 -13.39 10.78 -8.21
N GLY A 39 -14.36 11.54 -8.71
CA GLY A 39 -15.18 12.47 -7.93
C GLY A 39 -16.34 11.83 -7.17
N GLU A 40 -16.65 10.55 -7.40
CA GLU A 40 -17.72 9.85 -6.70
C GLU A 40 -17.39 9.70 -5.21
N SER A 41 -18.34 10.10 -4.36
CA SER A 41 -18.21 10.01 -2.91
C SER A 41 -18.91 8.79 -2.32
N PHE A 42 -18.39 8.32 -1.19
CA PHE A 42 -18.99 7.25 -0.41
C PHE A 42 -18.76 7.51 1.09
N ALA A 43 -19.64 6.96 1.92
CA ALA A 43 -19.54 7.06 3.37
C ALA A 43 -18.80 5.85 3.96
N ARG A 44 -17.98 6.12 4.96
CA ARG A 44 -17.33 5.13 5.81
C ARG A 44 -17.57 5.50 7.27
N GLU A 45 -18.12 4.58 8.05
CA GLU A 45 -18.16 4.74 9.50
C GLU A 45 -16.81 4.30 10.11
N TYR A 46 -16.23 5.13 10.97
CA TYR A 46 -15.03 4.79 11.72
C TYR A 46 -15.08 5.38 13.12
N ALA A 47 -14.94 4.54 14.15
CA ALA A 47 -15.00 4.94 15.55
C ALA A 47 -16.26 5.80 15.88
N GLY A 48 -17.42 5.40 15.36
CA GLY A 48 -18.69 6.11 15.55
C GLY A 48 -18.80 7.45 14.83
N THR A 49 -17.85 7.79 13.96
CA THR A 49 -17.87 9.00 13.12
C THR A 49 -18.03 8.62 11.66
N GLU A 50 -19.00 9.24 10.98
CA GLU A 50 -19.13 9.11 9.53
C GLU A 50 -18.09 9.98 8.83
N GLN A 51 -17.36 9.39 7.90
CA GLN A 51 -16.38 10.05 7.06
C GLN A 51 -16.81 9.91 5.59
N ILE A 52 -16.85 11.03 4.87
CA ILE A 52 -17.13 11.04 3.43
C ILE A 52 -15.82 11.14 2.67
N HIS A 53 -15.57 10.19 1.77
CA HIS A 53 -14.37 10.14 0.93
C HIS A 53 -14.75 10.09 -0.54
N THR A 54 -13.89 10.62 -1.40
CA THR A 54 -13.97 10.35 -2.83
C THR A 54 -13.00 9.24 -3.20
N ARG A 55 -13.21 8.61 -4.36
CA ARG A 55 -12.22 7.68 -4.92
C ARG A 55 -10.84 8.35 -5.09
N GLN A 56 -10.82 9.62 -5.50
CA GLN A 56 -9.59 10.42 -5.57
C GLN A 56 -8.89 10.56 -4.21
N SER A 57 -9.63 10.87 -3.13
CA SER A 57 -9.02 11.06 -1.81
C SER A 57 -8.42 9.75 -1.27
N VAL A 58 -9.03 8.61 -1.59
CA VAL A 58 -8.48 7.28 -1.26
C VAL A 58 -7.19 7.01 -2.04
N LEU A 59 -7.17 7.23 -3.36
CA LEU A 59 -5.95 7.03 -4.16
C LEU A 59 -4.80 7.91 -3.66
N MET A 60 -5.07 9.18 -3.37
CA MET A 60 -4.07 10.09 -2.82
C MET A 60 -3.56 9.62 -1.46
N ARG A 61 -4.44 9.06 -0.61
CA ARG A 61 -4.05 8.51 0.69
C ARG A 61 -3.15 7.29 0.53
N ILE A 62 -3.48 6.36 -0.36
CA ILE A 62 -2.68 5.15 -0.61
C ILE A 62 -1.31 5.53 -1.19
N LEU A 63 -1.27 6.39 -2.20
CA LEU A 63 -0.01 6.85 -2.81
C LEU A 63 0.94 7.49 -1.78
N THR A 64 0.40 8.38 -0.94
CA THR A 64 1.21 9.08 0.07
C THR A 64 1.61 8.17 1.23
N HIS A 65 0.76 7.22 1.60
CA HIS A 65 1.05 6.17 2.58
C HIS A 65 2.18 5.26 2.12
N ASP A 66 2.14 4.79 0.88
CA ASP A 66 3.16 3.87 0.35
C ASP A 66 4.50 4.57 0.19
N ALA A 67 4.50 5.85 -0.23
CA ALA A 67 5.71 6.67 -0.26
C ALA A 67 6.31 6.88 1.15
N TYR A 68 5.46 7.09 2.16
CA TYR A 68 5.89 7.23 3.55
C TYR A 68 6.55 5.95 4.07
N HIS A 69 5.91 4.78 3.92
CA HIS A 69 6.47 3.51 4.36
C HIS A 69 7.70 3.07 3.55
N CYS A 70 7.75 3.39 2.25
CA CYS A 70 8.96 3.18 1.45
C CYS A 70 10.17 3.93 2.05
N GLY A 71 9.94 5.13 2.59
CA GLY A 71 10.96 5.90 3.30
C GLY A 71 11.42 5.22 4.59
N GLU A 72 10.49 4.76 5.43
CA GLU A 72 10.80 4.04 6.67
C GLU A 72 11.55 2.72 6.43
N LEU A 73 11.14 1.96 5.40
CA LEU A 73 11.83 0.74 4.99
C LEU A 73 13.25 1.05 4.50
N SER A 74 13.43 2.10 3.69
CA SER A 74 14.75 2.50 3.21
C SER A 74 15.67 2.93 4.35
N GLN A 75 15.15 3.65 5.35
CA GLN A 75 15.91 3.98 6.57
C GLN A 75 16.33 2.71 7.34
N THR A 76 15.41 1.76 7.49
CA THR A 76 15.69 0.49 8.18
C THR A 76 16.77 -0.32 7.42
N LEU A 77 16.68 -0.42 6.10
CA LEU A 77 17.67 -1.09 5.26
C LEU A 77 19.06 -0.45 5.42
N ASP A 78 19.15 0.88 5.38
CA ASP A 78 20.42 1.61 5.54
C ASP A 78 21.06 1.39 6.92
N MET A 79 20.25 1.37 8.00
CA MET A 79 20.71 1.02 9.35
C MET A 79 21.34 -0.37 9.42
N HIS A 80 20.97 -1.27 8.50
CA HIS A 80 21.52 -2.62 8.36
C HIS A 80 22.55 -2.74 7.21
N HIS A 81 23.01 -1.61 6.64
CA HIS A 81 23.95 -1.55 5.52
C HIS A 81 23.47 -2.28 4.25
N LEU A 82 22.15 -2.35 4.06
CA LEU A 82 21.51 -2.87 2.86
C LEU A 82 21.14 -1.73 1.90
N PRO A 83 21.04 -2.01 0.58
CA PRO A 83 20.57 -1.02 -0.38
C PRO A 83 19.16 -0.53 -0.04
N GLN A 84 18.93 0.76 -0.24
CA GLN A 84 17.60 1.38 -0.13
C GLN A 84 16.72 0.98 -1.32
N ILE A 85 15.42 1.23 -1.20
CA ILE A 85 14.46 0.97 -2.28
C ILE A 85 14.64 2.04 -3.37
N ASP A 86 15.01 1.64 -4.58
CA ASP A 86 15.04 2.51 -5.76
C ASP A 86 13.69 2.45 -6.48
N LEU A 87 12.91 3.53 -6.34
CA LEU A 87 11.60 3.69 -6.98
C LEU A 87 11.67 3.79 -8.52
N TRP A 88 12.87 3.99 -9.06
CA TRP A 88 13.14 4.07 -10.50
C TRP A 88 13.97 2.89 -11.00
N ALA A 89 14.12 1.84 -10.18
CA ALA A 89 14.85 0.65 -10.57
C ALA A 89 14.25 0.11 -11.88
N PRO A 90 15.10 -0.30 -12.85
CA PRO A 90 14.59 -1.00 -14.01
C PRO A 90 13.88 -2.29 -13.55
N PRO A 91 12.83 -2.73 -14.27
CA PRO A 91 12.22 -4.02 -14.01
C PRO A 91 13.31 -5.09 -13.96
N GLN A 92 13.34 -5.85 -12.88
CA GLN A 92 14.19 -7.05 -12.82
C GLN A 92 13.51 -8.08 -13.73
N ASP A 93 14.21 -8.61 -14.73
CA ASP A 93 13.72 -9.75 -15.48
C ASP A 93 13.48 -10.90 -14.49
N PRO A 94 12.33 -11.60 -14.55
CA PRO A 94 12.13 -12.78 -13.71
C PRO A 94 13.12 -13.87 -14.14
N GLU A 95 13.93 -14.38 -13.21
CA GLU A 95 14.65 -15.67 -13.38
C GLU A 95 13.68 -16.85 -13.54
#